data_AF-I1LSP9-F1
#
_entry.id   AF-I1LSP9-F1
#
_cell.length_a   1.000
_cell.length_b   1.000
_cell.length_c   1.000
_cell.angle_alpha   90.00
_cell.angle_beta   90.00
_cell.angle_gamma   90.00
#
_symmetry.space_group_name_H-M   'P 1'
#
loop_
_entity.id
_entity.type
_entity.pdbx_description
1 polymer ?
#
loop_
_entity_poly.entity_id
_entity_poly.type
_entity_poly.pdbx_seq_one_letter_code
_entity_poly.pdbx_strand_id
1 'polypeptide(L)'
;MIKGLAPITAFDLREKLTKLLSQWSSNFNPNKVRQTHAQCWKRVHEFSQEYWDLQLLFEIVGAVGSPITLDEATKSKTFGHFSCILMDVDLAKTLHLEVMVERESYAFLVKVNYENFFPFVMSAKLLDTTSCSAKGGI
;
A
#
# COMPACT_ATOMS: atom_id res chain seq x y z
N MET A 1 -18.19 2.08 -15.77
CA MET A 1 -17.74 0.68 -16.01
C MET A 1 -16.59 0.37 -15.05
N ILE A 2 -16.90 -0.16 -13.86
CA ILE A 2 -15.88 -0.65 -12.90
C ILE A 2 -15.44 -2.01 -13.44
N LYS A 3 -14.18 -2.12 -13.86
CA LYS A 3 -13.56 -3.44 -14.01
C LYS A 3 -13.45 -3.98 -12.59
N GLY A 4 -14.33 -4.91 -12.24
CA GLY A 4 -14.33 -5.55 -10.94
C GLY A 4 -12.94 -6.08 -10.63
N LEU A 5 -12.41 -5.71 -9.46
CA LEU A 5 -11.25 -6.38 -8.89
C LEU A 5 -11.67 -7.85 -8.73
N ALA A 6 -11.05 -8.72 -9.52
CA ALA A 6 -11.25 -10.15 -9.39
C ALA A 6 -10.88 -10.57 -7.97
N PRO A 7 -11.66 -11.47 -7.32
CA PRO A 7 -11.26 -12.03 -6.04
C PRO A 7 -9.88 -12.68 -6.20
N ILE A 8 -8.93 -12.30 -5.35
CA ILE A 8 -7.60 -12.91 -5.33
C ILE A 8 -7.82 -14.39 -5.04
N THR A 9 -7.48 -15.24 -6.00
CA THR A 9 -7.64 -16.69 -5.86
C THR A 9 -6.59 -17.22 -4.89
N ALA A 10 -6.84 -18.37 -4.25
CA ALA A 10 -5.81 -19.03 -3.43
C ALA A 10 -4.53 -19.32 -4.23
N PHE A 11 -4.64 -19.45 -5.56
CA PHE A 11 -3.50 -19.60 -6.47
C PHE A 11 -2.67 -18.31 -6.58
N ASP A 12 -3.31 -17.14 -6.70
CA ASP A 12 -2.63 -15.83 -6.68
C ASP A 12 -1.92 -15.58 -5.35
N LEU A 13 -2.55 -15.98 -4.23
CA LEU A 13 -1.91 -15.92 -2.91
C LEU A 13 -0.68 -16.82 -2.86
N ARG A 14 -0.74 -18.04 -3.41
CA ARG A 14 0.41 -18.96 -3.42
C ARG A 14 1.56 -18.42 -4.25
N GLU A 15 1.30 -17.86 -5.43
CA GLU A 15 2.32 -17.20 -6.26
C GLU A 15 2.95 -16.00 -5.53
N LYS A 16 2.11 -15.12 -4.96
CA LYS A 16 2.59 -13.96 -4.17
C LYS A 16 3.42 -14.40 -2.96
N LEU A 17 2.98 -15.43 -2.23
CA LEU A 17 3.71 -15.98 -1.09
C LEU A 17 5.02 -16.65 -1.50
N THR A 18 5.06 -17.38 -2.62
CA THR A 18 6.30 -18.00 -3.12
C THR A 18 7.35 -16.98 -3.57
N LYS A 19 6.93 -15.80 -4.04
CA LYS A 19 7.85 -14.69 -4.36
C LYS A 19 8.31 -13.95 -3.10
N LEU A 20 7.48 -13.87 -2.07
CA LEU A 20 7.79 -13.20 -0.80
C LEU A 20 8.62 -14.07 0.16
N LEU A 21 8.50 -15.40 0.08
CA LEU A 21 9.18 -16.35 0.95
C LEU A 21 9.95 -17.36 0.09
N SER A 22 11.21 -17.03 -0.22
CA SER A 22 12.15 -18.02 -0.74
C SER A 22 12.26 -19.17 0.28
N GLN A 23 12.15 -20.43 -0.17
CA GLN A 23 12.33 -21.57 0.73
C GLN A 23 13.67 -21.44 1.44
N TRP A 24 13.64 -21.50 2.78
CA TRP A 24 14.84 -21.36 3.58
C TRP A 24 15.86 -22.40 3.14
N SER A 25 17.07 -21.97 2.80
CA SER A 25 18.16 -22.86 2.41
C SER A 25 19.33 -22.61 3.35
N SER A 26 20.06 -23.67 3.70
CA SER A 26 21.22 -23.56 4.61
C SER A 26 22.31 -22.60 4.08
N ASN A 27 22.31 -22.31 2.78
CA ASN A 27 23.25 -21.41 2.11
C ASN A 27 22.58 -20.10 1.66
N PHE A 28 21.50 -19.67 2.32
CA PHE A 28 20.83 -18.42 2.00
C PHE A 28 21.81 -17.25 2.09
N ASN A 29 22.03 -16.59 0.95
CA ASN A 29 22.86 -15.40 0.87
C ASN A 29 21.96 -14.22 0.50
N PRO A 30 21.68 -13.29 1.44
CA PRO A 30 20.79 -12.16 1.17
C PRO A 30 21.31 -11.28 0.03
N ASN A 31 22.63 -11.21 -0.19
CA ASN A 31 23.23 -10.43 -1.28
C ASN A 31 22.97 -11.03 -2.68
N LYS A 32 22.59 -12.31 -2.76
CA LYS A 32 22.22 -12.96 -4.02
C LYS A 32 20.72 -12.87 -4.32
N VAL A 33 19.90 -12.53 -3.32
CA VAL A 33 18.45 -12.46 -3.46
C VAL A 33 18.06 -11.03 -3.82
N ARG A 34 17.65 -10.83 -5.07
CA ARG A 34 17.08 -9.57 -5.51
C ARG A 34 15.63 -9.49 -5.01
N GLN A 35 15.43 -8.87 -3.85
CA GLN A 35 14.10 -8.59 -3.35
C GLN A 35 13.43 -7.54 -4.25
N THR A 36 12.40 -7.95 -4.99
CA THR A 36 11.61 -7.04 -5.85
C THR A 36 10.44 -6.43 -5.11
N HIS A 37 9.94 -7.08 -4.04
CA HIS A 37 8.76 -6.63 -3.31
C HIS A 37 9.01 -6.62 -1.81
N ALA A 38 8.37 -5.70 -1.10
CA ALA A 38 8.40 -5.66 0.36
C ALA A 38 7.03 -5.31 0.91
N GLN A 39 6.67 -5.99 2.00
CA GLN A 39 5.52 -5.62 2.81
C GLN A 39 5.94 -4.50 3.76
N CYS A 40 5.17 -3.41 3.77
CA CYS A 40 5.39 -2.31 4.70
C CYS A 40 4.07 -1.72 5.17
N TRP A 41 4.13 -1.16 6.37
CA TRP A 41 3.05 -0.37 6.93
C TRP A 41 3.10 1.02 6.33
N LYS A 42 1.94 1.54 5.96
CA LYS A 42 1.78 2.90 5.47
C LYS A 42 0.80 3.67 6.33
N ARG A 43 1.21 4.87 6.69
CA ARG A 43 0.37 5.81 7.42
C ARG A 43 -0.20 6.83 6.47
N VAL A 44 -1.51 6.92 6.42
CA VAL A 44 -2.26 7.91 5.65
C VAL A 44 -2.68 9.02 6.60
N HIS A 45 -2.13 10.21 6.39
CA HIS A 45 -2.38 11.37 7.23
C HIS A 45 -3.44 12.28 6.62
N GLU A 46 -4.00 13.17 7.44
CA GLU A 46 -4.93 14.23 7.01
C GLU A 46 -6.25 13.71 6.42
N PHE A 47 -6.58 12.44 6.68
CA PHE A 47 -7.80 11.80 6.20
C PHE A 47 -8.81 11.66 7.34
N SER A 48 -9.99 12.29 7.21
CA SER A 48 -11.04 12.25 8.25
C SER A 48 -11.48 10.82 8.55
N GLN A 49 -11.74 10.55 9.84
CA GLN A 49 -12.06 9.21 10.36
C GLN A 49 -13.36 8.62 9.77
N GLU A 50 -14.25 9.48 9.30
CA GLU A 50 -15.48 9.08 8.59
C GLU A 50 -15.17 8.28 7.32
N TYR A 51 -14.04 8.60 6.65
CA TYR A 51 -13.60 7.95 5.42
C TYR A 51 -12.72 6.72 5.65
N TRP A 52 -12.51 6.30 6.89
CA TRP A 52 -11.72 5.11 7.22
C TRP A 52 -12.52 3.84 6.98
N ASP A 53 -12.98 3.71 5.75
CA ASP A 53 -13.58 2.50 5.20
C ASP A 53 -12.49 1.70 4.49
N LEU A 54 -12.55 0.37 4.62
CA LEU A 54 -11.56 -0.52 4.03
C LEU A 54 -11.49 -0.35 2.51
N GLN A 55 -12.63 -0.22 1.84
CA GLN A 55 -12.68 -0.07 0.39
C GLN A 55 -12.06 1.26 -0.03
N LEU A 56 -12.42 2.35 0.66
CA LEU A 56 -11.91 3.68 0.31
C LEU A 56 -10.40 3.81 0.53
N LEU A 57 -9.91 3.32 1.68
CA LEU A 57 -8.47 3.30 1.95
C LEU A 57 -7.71 2.45 0.92
N PHE A 58 -8.26 1.29 0.56
CA PHE A 58 -7.66 0.39 -0.43
C PHE A 58 -7.65 0.99 -1.84
N GLU A 59 -8.69 1.74 -2.23
CA GLU A 59 -8.74 2.47 -3.49
C GLU A 59 -7.62 3.52 -3.57
N ILE A 60 -7.40 4.27 -2.49
CA ILE A 60 -6.37 5.32 -2.43
C ILE A 60 -4.97 4.71 -2.50
N VAL A 61 -4.66 3.75 -1.63
CA VAL A 61 -3.30 3.17 -1.60
C VAL A 61 -3.04 2.17 -2.72
N GLY A 62 -4.10 1.68 -3.39
CA GLY A 62 -4.02 0.81 -4.55
C GLY A 62 -3.23 1.41 -5.72
N ALA A 63 -3.17 2.75 -5.81
CA ALA A 63 -2.34 3.45 -6.78
C ALA A 63 -0.83 3.35 -6.49
N VAL A 64 -0.44 3.06 -5.23
CA VAL A 64 0.96 3.00 -4.81
C VAL A 64 1.46 1.55 -4.64
N GLY A 65 0.56 0.58 -4.50
CA GLY A 65 0.92 -0.83 -4.37
C GLY A 65 -0.30 -1.69 -4.07
N SER A 66 -0.07 -2.90 -3.55
CA SER A 66 -1.16 -3.85 -3.27
C SER A 66 -1.52 -3.83 -1.79
N PRO A 67 -2.65 -3.21 -1.38
CA PRO A 67 -3.10 -3.28 0.00
C PRO A 67 -3.39 -4.73 0.43
N ILE A 68 -3.07 -5.05 1.68
CA ILE A 68 -3.24 -6.37 2.28
C ILE A 68 -4.27 -6.30 3.40
N THR A 69 -4.08 -5.43 4.39
CA THR A 69 -4.98 -5.29 5.54
C THR A 69 -4.82 -3.94 6.23
N LEU A 70 -5.75 -3.61 7.12
CA LEU A 70 -5.66 -2.46 8.03
C LEU A 70 -5.15 -2.92 9.39
N ASP A 71 -4.55 -2.03 10.17
CA ASP A 71 -4.29 -2.30 11.58
C ASP A 71 -5.59 -2.27 12.40
N GLU A 72 -5.55 -2.84 13.61
CA GLU A 72 -6.76 -2.93 14.45
C GLU A 72 -7.27 -1.55 14.89
N ALA A 73 -6.38 -0.58 15.10
CA ALA A 73 -6.78 0.76 15.52
C ALA A 73 -7.53 1.51 14.41
N THR A 74 -7.14 1.34 13.14
CA THR A 74 -7.86 1.90 11.99
C THR A 74 -9.20 1.20 11.79
N LYS A 75 -9.25 -0.14 11.87
CA LYS A 75 -10.50 -0.91 11.73
C LYS A 75 -11.53 -0.53 12.79
N SER A 76 -11.08 -0.45 14.04
CA SER A 76 -11.94 -0.11 15.18
C SER A 76 -12.18 1.40 15.31
N LYS A 77 -11.53 2.22 14.48
CA LYS A 77 -11.59 3.69 14.54
C LYS A 77 -11.32 4.20 15.97
N THR A 78 -10.32 3.62 16.64
CA THR A 78 -9.99 3.95 18.04
C THR A 78 -8.88 4.99 18.18
N PHE A 79 -8.09 5.22 17.13
CA PHE A 79 -6.99 6.18 17.13
C PHE A 79 -7.10 7.10 15.92
N GLY A 80 -7.38 8.40 16.09
CA GLY A 80 -7.84 9.30 15.01
C GLY A 80 -6.78 10.15 14.28
N HIS A 81 -5.48 9.89 14.45
CA HIS A 81 -4.44 10.75 13.86
C HIS A 81 -4.03 10.38 12.43
N PHE A 82 -4.06 9.09 12.12
CA PHE A 82 -3.73 8.53 10.82
C PHE A 82 -4.36 7.15 10.70
N SER A 83 -4.67 6.72 9.49
CA SER A 83 -4.98 5.31 9.22
C SER A 83 -3.70 4.56 8.87
N CYS A 84 -3.61 3.30 9.27
CA CYS A 84 -2.44 2.45 9.04
C CYS A 84 -2.83 1.23 8.21
N ILE A 85 -2.12 1.03 7.09
CA ILE A 85 -2.44 0.04 6.07
C ILE A 85 -1.20 -0.78 5.79
N LEU A 86 -1.29 -2.10 5.89
CA LEU A 86 -0.26 -3.02 5.43
C LEU A 86 -0.41 -3.18 3.92
N MET A 87 0.68 -3.01 3.18
CA MET A 87 0.68 -3.23 1.74
C MET A 87 1.97 -3.84 1.22
N ASP A 88 1.85 -4.55 0.11
CA ASP A 88 2.97 -5.03 -0.68
C ASP A 88 3.37 -3.96 -1.71
N VAL A 89 4.64 -3.57 -1.68
CA VAL A 89 5.19 -2.52 -2.53
C VAL A 89 6.25 -3.11 -3.45
N ASP A 90 6.15 -2.78 -4.73
CA ASP A 90 7.16 -3.13 -5.71
C ASP A 90 8.39 -2.21 -5.59
N LEU A 91 9.45 -2.73 -4.98
CA LEU A 91 10.73 -2.05 -4.82
C LEU A 91 11.43 -1.77 -6.14
N ALA A 92 11.04 -2.43 -7.24
CA ALA A 92 11.59 -2.12 -8.55
C ALA A 92 11.03 -0.78 -9.10
N LYS A 93 9.86 -0.37 -8.64
CA LYS A 93 9.19 0.87 -9.02
C LYS A 93 9.56 2.02 -8.09
N THR A 94 9.19 3.22 -8.53
CA THR A 94 9.28 4.44 -7.72
C THR A 94 8.31 4.36 -6.54
N LEU A 95 8.76 4.87 -5.39
CA LEU A 95 7.96 5.00 -4.19
C LEU A 95 7.31 6.40 -4.18
N HIS A 96 5.99 6.43 -4.10
CA HIS A 96 5.22 7.68 -4.01
C HIS A 96 4.91 8.03 -2.56
N LEU A 97 5.07 9.31 -2.20
CA LEU A 97 4.75 9.87 -0.88
C LEU A 97 3.41 10.57 -0.83
N GLU A 98 2.89 11.01 -1.97
CA GLU A 98 1.57 11.62 -2.06
C GLU A 98 0.72 10.94 -3.13
N VAL A 99 -0.57 10.87 -2.85
CA VAL A 99 -1.59 10.36 -3.77
C VAL A 99 -2.61 11.45 -3.98
N MET A 100 -2.76 11.94 -5.21
CA MET A 100 -3.87 12.79 -5.60
C MET A 100 -5.13 11.93 -5.67
N VAL A 101 -6.14 12.26 -4.87
CA VAL A 101 -7.44 11.61 -4.88
C VAL A 101 -8.39 12.49 -5.67
N GLU A 102 -8.82 12.02 -6.85
CA GLU A 102 -9.79 12.71 -7.69
C GLU A 102 -11.19 12.14 -7.49
N ARG A 103 -12.14 13.04 -7.19
CA ARG A 103 -13.59 12.82 -7.18
C ARG A 103 -14.24 13.76 -8.18
N GLU A 104 -15.52 13.50 -8.51
CA GLU A 104 -16.24 14.14 -9.62
C GLU A 104 -16.12 15.68 -9.68
N SER A 105 -15.90 16.37 -8.57
CA SER A 105 -15.73 17.83 -8.53
C SER A 105 -14.63 18.32 -7.59
N TYR A 106 -13.84 17.42 -7.00
CA TYR A 106 -12.83 17.78 -6.01
C TYR A 106 -11.61 16.87 -6.15
N ALA A 107 -10.42 17.46 -6.05
CA ALA A 107 -9.16 16.75 -5.98
C ALA A 107 -8.38 17.23 -4.77
N PHE A 108 -7.80 16.29 -4.01
CA PHE A 108 -6.94 16.62 -2.87
C PHE A 108 -5.77 15.66 -2.77
N LEU A 109 -4.65 16.15 -2.26
CA LEU A 109 -3.46 15.34 -2.02
C LEU A 109 -3.58 14.65 -0.67
N VAL A 110 -3.29 13.36 -0.66
CA VAL A 110 -3.20 12.54 0.54
C VAL A 110 -1.75 12.15 0.74
N LYS A 111 -1.20 12.51 1.89
CA LYS A 111 0.17 12.13 2.28
C LYS A 111 0.22 10.71 2.82
N VAL A 112 1.16 9.95 2.31
CA VAL A 112 1.37 8.54 2.59
C VAL A 112 2.83 8.34 3.03
N ASN A 113 3.00 7.96 4.30
CA ASN A 113 4.32 7.72 4.88
C ASN A 113 4.61 6.22 4.99
N TYR A 114 5.81 5.80 4.60
CA TYR A 114 6.29 4.42 4.77
C TYR A 114 6.85 4.25 6.18
N GLU A 115 6.26 3.37 6.98
CA GLU A 115 6.73 3.09 8.33
C GLU A 115 7.85 2.05 8.33
N ASN A 116 8.92 2.34 9.07
CA ASN A 116 10.07 1.44 9.33
C ASN A 116 10.65 0.79 8.07
N PHE A 117 10.59 1.49 6.94
CA PHE A 117 11.07 0.98 5.68
C PHE A 117 12.60 1.08 5.58
N PHE A 118 13.24 0.07 5.00
CA PHE A 118 14.70 -0.02 4.92
C PHE A 118 15.32 1.28 4.38
N PRO A 119 16.15 2.01 5.16
CA PRO A 119 16.68 3.33 4.78
C PRO A 119 17.37 3.33 3.42
N PHE A 120 18.02 2.22 3.07
CA PHE A 120 18.76 2.05 1.82
C PHE A 120 17.88 2.10 0.57
N VAL A 121 16.61 1.67 0.66
CA VAL A 121 15.70 1.66 -0.51
C VAL A 121 15.09 3.05 -0.71
N MET A 122 14.89 3.79 0.38
CA MET A 122 14.19 5.06 0.37
C MET A 122 15.02 6.18 -0.29
N SER A 123 16.31 6.26 -0.03
CA SER A 123 17.14 7.36 -0.56
C SER A 123 17.29 7.39 -2.09
N ALA A 124 17.01 6.29 -2.78
CA ALA A 124 17.25 6.17 -4.22
C ALA A 124 15.98 6.28 -5.09
N LYS A 125 14.77 6.26 -4.51
CA LYS A 125 13.53 5.96 -5.28
C LYS A 125 12.29 6.79 -4.92
N LEU A 126 12.43 7.85 -4.15
CA LEU A 126 11.28 8.70 -3.80
C LEU A 126 10.93 9.68 -4.93
N LEU A 127 9.65 9.73 -5.32
CA LEU A 127 9.06 10.86 -6.06
C LEU A 127 7.79 11.33 -5.34
N ASP A 128 7.46 12.60 -5.56
CA ASP A 128 6.56 13.34 -4.68
C ASP A 128 5.09 12.97 -4.84
N THR A 129 4.59 12.66 -6.05
CA THR A 129 3.14 12.49 -6.25
C THR A 129 2.77 11.42 -7.30
N THR A 130 1.72 10.64 -7.02
CA THR A 130 0.96 9.83 -8.00
C THR A 130 -0.52 10.20 -7.95
N SER A 131 -1.34 9.82 -8.93
CA SER A 131 -2.79 10.07 -8.92
C SER A 131 -3.60 8.78 -8.82
N CYS A 132 -4.74 8.87 -8.15
CA CYS A 132 -5.76 7.83 -8.06
C CYS A 132 -7.16 8.47 -8.24
N SER A 133 -8.04 7.75 -8.92
CA SER A 133 -9.46 8.10 -9.00
C SER A 133 -10.23 7.12 -8.13
N ALA A 134 -10.73 7.61 -7.00
CA ALA A 134 -11.55 6.80 -6.11
C ALA A 134 -13.00 6.77 -6.62
N LYS A 135 -13.61 5.59 -6.60
CA LYS A 135 -14.98 5.32 -7.09
C LYS A 135 -15.87 4.75 -5.98
N GLY A 136 -15.69 5.18 -4.73
CA GLY A 136 -16.65 4.91 -3.65
C GLY A 136 -17.71 6.02 -3.54
N GLY A 137 -19.00 5.68 -3.69
CA GLY A 137 -20.10 6.59 -3.40
C GLY A 137 -20.36 6.67 -1.90
N ILE A 138 -20.54 7.90 -1.40
CA ILE A 138 -21.32 8.20 -0.19
C ILE A 138 -22.43 9.14 -0.66
#